data_AF-A0A317NDI5-F1
#
_entry.id   AF-A0A317NDI5-F1
#
_cell.length_a   1.000
_cell.length_b   1.000
_cell.length_c   1.000
_cell.angle_alpha   90.00
_cell.angle_beta   90.00
_cell.angle_gamma   90.00
#
_symmetry.space_group_name_H-M   'P 1'
#
loop_
_entity.id
_entity.type
_entity.pdbx_description
1 polymer ?
#
loop_
_entity_poly.entity_id
_entity_poly.type
_entity_poly.pdbx_seq_one_letter_code
_entity_poly.pdbx_strand_id
1 'polypeptide(L)'
;MLLAKPTETDARRTPLYRRAGFLRAISPLVLLLVWQIGSTSGWIPAKKLPAPSAVLDAGLETYRSGQLTDALLVSGQRALYGFVLGAVLALALGVLAGLSRIGEYAVDPPLQMIRTIPLFGLIPLFIIWFGIGEEPKIYLIALGVFFPLYLNTYSGIRQLDPKLLELSEALHLGLAERLRLLILPGALPQILVGARQSLGIAWLSLIVAEQINASAGLGFVVNNAREFLRTDIVVFGLVIYSLLGLLTDSIVRVLERRALRWRPAALR
;
A
#
# COMPACT_ATOMS: atom_id res chain seq x y z
N MET A 1 -22.33 2.92 -55.52
CA MET A 1 -23.41 2.14 -54.87
C MET A 1 -22.81 0.77 -54.56
N LEU A 2 -22.54 0.32 -53.33
CA LEU A 2 -23.09 0.62 -52.01
C LEU A 2 -21.98 0.59 -50.95
N LEU A 3 -22.07 1.53 -50.02
CA LEU A 3 -21.35 1.57 -48.75
C LEU A 3 -21.83 0.44 -47.84
N ALA A 4 -20.94 -0.46 -47.41
CA ALA A 4 -21.21 -1.32 -46.27
C ALA A 4 -20.91 -0.53 -44.98
N LYS A 5 -21.97 -0.03 -44.32
CA LYS A 5 -21.90 0.54 -42.97
C LYS A 5 -21.36 -0.52 -42.00
N PRO A 6 -20.46 -0.18 -41.06
CA PRO A 6 -20.22 -1.03 -39.89
C PRO A 6 -21.50 -1.03 -39.07
N THR A 7 -22.06 -2.21 -38.85
CA THR A 7 -23.16 -2.45 -37.92
C THR A 7 -22.74 -2.01 -36.52
N GLU A 8 -23.43 -1.00 -35.98
CA GLU A 8 -23.45 -0.69 -34.56
C GLU A 8 -23.90 -1.93 -33.79
N THR A 9 -22.95 -2.69 -33.24
CA THR A 9 -23.24 -3.68 -32.21
C THR A 9 -23.60 -2.95 -30.93
N ASP A 10 -24.88 -2.60 -30.84
CA ASP A 10 -25.59 -2.24 -29.64
C ASP A 10 -25.42 -3.40 -28.63
N ALA A 11 -24.45 -3.24 -27.74
CA ALA A 11 -24.13 -4.17 -26.67
C ALA A 11 -25.27 -4.21 -25.66
N ARG A 12 -26.33 -4.94 -26.02
CA ARG A 12 -27.44 -5.33 -25.15
C ARG A 12 -26.87 -6.06 -23.93
N ARG A 13 -26.84 -5.34 -22.82
CA ARG A 13 -26.42 -5.77 -21.48
C ARG A 13 -27.18 -7.05 -21.11
N THR A 14 -26.52 -8.21 -21.15
CA THR A 14 -27.10 -9.50 -20.80
C THR A 14 -27.40 -9.62 -19.29
N PRO A 15 -28.45 -10.35 -18.89
CA PRO A 15 -28.88 -10.50 -17.49
C PRO A 15 -27.85 -11.17 -16.57
N LEU A 16 -26.86 -11.87 -17.14
CA LEU A 16 -25.76 -12.50 -16.42
C LEU A 16 -24.84 -11.48 -15.73
N TYR A 17 -24.63 -10.29 -16.32
CA TYR A 17 -23.79 -9.25 -15.73
C TYR A 17 -24.45 -8.59 -14.50
N ARG A 18 -25.77 -8.41 -14.53
CA ARG A 18 -26.55 -7.96 -13.35
C ARG A 18 -26.51 -8.99 -12.22
N ARG A 19 -26.60 -10.28 -12.54
CA ARG A 19 -26.46 -11.36 -11.55
C ARG A 19 -25.06 -11.41 -10.94
N ALA A 20 -24.01 -11.19 -11.72
CA ALA A 20 -22.63 -11.13 -11.21
C ALA A 20 -22.41 -9.95 -10.25
N GLY A 21 -23.00 -8.78 -10.52
CA GLY A 21 -22.96 -7.64 -9.59
C GLY A 21 -23.71 -7.90 -8.28
N PHE A 22 -24.88 -8.53 -8.36
CA PHE A 22 -25.70 -8.91 -7.20
C PHE A 22 -25.02 -9.99 -6.33
N LEU A 23 -24.46 -11.03 -6.97
CA LEU A 23 -23.72 -12.10 -6.28
C LEU A 23 -22.44 -11.59 -5.61
N ARG A 24 -21.74 -10.62 -6.22
CA ARG A 24 -20.57 -9.94 -5.61
C ARG A 24 -20.93 -9.08 -4.40
N ALA A 25 -22.13 -8.52 -4.36
CA ALA A 25 -22.60 -7.71 -3.23
C ALA A 25 -23.20 -8.57 -2.10
N ILE A 26 -23.77 -9.73 -2.43
CA ILE A 26 -24.39 -10.66 -1.46
C ILE A 26 -23.37 -11.52 -0.73
N SER A 27 -22.26 -11.90 -1.38
CA SER A 27 -21.29 -12.79 -0.73
C SER A 27 -20.73 -12.27 0.61
N PRO A 28 -20.37 -10.97 0.78
CA PRO A 28 -19.91 -10.46 2.07
C PRO A 28 -21.04 -10.43 3.11
N LEU A 29 -22.27 -10.13 2.67
CA LEU A 29 -23.45 -10.09 3.55
C LEU A 29 -23.79 -11.47 4.10
N VAL A 30 -23.76 -12.51 3.26
CA VAL A 30 -23.99 -13.90 3.69
C VAL A 30 -22.91 -14.34 4.68
N LEU A 31 -21.64 -14.00 4.42
CA LEU A 31 -20.55 -14.30 5.36
C LEU A 31 -20.74 -13.61 6.71
N LEU A 32 -21.14 -12.33 6.72
CA LEU A 32 -21.44 -11.59 7.95
C LEU A 32 -22.62 -12.18 8.71
N LEU A 33 -23.68 -12.61 8.02
CA LEU A 33 -24.84 -13.24 8.64
C LEU A 33 -24.50 -14.60 9.24
N VAL A 34 -23.75 -15.44 8.52
CA VAL A 34 -23.28 -16.74 9.02
C VAL A 34 -22.39 -16.55 10.25
N TRP A 35 -21.50 -15.55 10.23
CA TRP A 35 -20.67 -15.22 11.39
C TRP A 35 -21.51 -14.74 12.58
N GLN A 36 -22.43 -13.78 12.38
CA GLN A 36 -23.31 -13.30 13.45
C GLN A 36 -24.10 -14.45 14.07
N ILE A 37 -24.74 -15.29 13.26
CA ILE A 37 -25.55 -16.41 13.75
C ILE A 37 -24.67 -17.44 14.47
N GLY A 38 -23.50 -17.78 13.93
CA GLY A 38 -22.58 -18.73 14.55
C GLY A 38 -22.05 -18.26 15.91
N SER A 39 -21.79 -16.96 16.05
CA SER A 39 -21.34 -16.36 17.31
C SER A 39 -22.48 -16.19 18.32
N THR A 40 -23.69 -15.80 17.92
CA THR A 40 -24.82 -15.62 18.86
C THR A 40 -25.48 -16.93 19.28
N SER A 41 -25.43 -17.97 18.43
CA SER A 41 -26.00 -19.30 18.73
C SER A 41 -25.11 -20.15 19.65
N GLY A 42 -23.93 -19.64 20.04
CA GLY A 42 -22.98 -20.34 20.92
C GLY A 42 -22.15 -21.41 20.23
N TRP A 43 -22.31 -21.62 18.91
CA TRP A 43 -21.47 -22.54 18.13
C TRP A 43 -20.02 -22.09 18.08
N ILE A 44 -19.80 -20.77 18.12
CA ILE A 44 -18.47 -20.17 18.23
C ILE A 44 -18.36 -19.50 19.60
N PRO A 45 -17.43 -19.95 20.47
CA PRO A 45 -17.21 -19.29 21.75
C PRO A 45 -16.89 -17.80 21.55
N ALA A 46 -17.59 -16.91 22.26
CA ALA A 46 -17.39 -15.46 22.15
C ALA A 46 -15.95 -15.01 22.43
N LYS A 47 -15.21 -15.78 23.25
CA LYS A 47 -13.78 -15.57 23.52
C LYS A 47 -12.86 -15.89 22.32
N LYS A 48 -13.34 -16.65 21.34
CA LYS A 48 -12.58 -16.99 20.12
C LYS A 48 -12.94 -16.07 18.97
N LEU A 49 -14.24 -15.87 18.75
CA LEU A 49 -14.72 -14.98 17.71
C LEU A 49 -15.99 -14.24 18.18
N PRO A 50 -15.86 -12.97 18.58
CA PRO A 50 -16.98 -12.15 19.00
C PRO A 50 -17.96 -11.95 17.84
N ALA A 51 -19.23 -11.74 18.16
CA ALA A 51 -20.22 -11.38 17.16
C ALA A 51 -19.89 -10.00 16.54
N PRO A 52 -20.15 -9.78 15.24
CA PRO A 52 -19.99 -8.47 14.59
C PRO A 52 -20.59 -7.31 15.38
N SER A 53 -21.74 -7.49 16.03
CA SER A 53 -22.34 -6.47 16.90
C SER A 53 -21.44 -6.09 18.09
N ALA A 54 -20.85 -7.08 18.76
CA ALA A 54 -19.94 -6.85 19.88
C ALA A 54 -18.64 -6.14 19.44
N VAL A 55 -18.16 -6.42 18.22
CA VAL A 55 -17.02 -5.73 17.62
C VAL A 55 -17.33 -4.24 17.41
N LEU A 56 -18.55 -3.91 16.98
CA LEU A 56 -19.00 -2.52 16.81
C LEU A 56 -19.14 -1.80 18.16
N ASP A 57 -19.71 -2.46 19.16
CA ASP A 57 -19.86 -1.92 20.51
C ASP A 57 -18.49 -1.61 21.15
N ALA A 58 -17.54 -2.54 21.04
CA ALA A 58 -16.16 -2.35 21.47
C ALA A 58 -15.46 -1.20 20.73
N GLY A 59 -15.74 -1.06 19.43
CA GLY A 59 -15.27 0.06 18.64
C GLY A 59 -15.79 1.41 19.13
N LEU A 60 -17.09 1.48 19.46
CA LEU A 60 -17.72 2.68 20.00
C LEU A 60 -17.19 3.02 21.40
N GLU A 61 -16.95 2.02 22.24
CA GLU A 61 -16.28 2.16 23.55
C GLU A 61 -14.90 2.80 23.39
N THR A 62 -14.07 2.26 22.48
CA THR A 62 -12.69 2.70 22.24
C THR A 62 -12.63 4.09 21.58
N TYR A 63 -13.63 4.42 20.76
CA TYR A 63 -13.79 5.76 20.21
C TYR A 63 -14.19 6.78 21.28
N ARG A 64 -15.19 6.47 22.12
CA ARG A 64 -15.68 7.37 23.17
C ARG A 64 -14.64 7.62 24.27
N SER A 65 -13.76 6.65 24.53
CA SER A 65 -12.67 6.81 25.49
C SER A 65 -11.51 7.67 24.96
N GLY A 66 -11.50 8.04 23.67
CA GLY A 66 -10.41 8.77 23.02
C GLY A 66 -9.24 7.88 22.57
N GLN A 67 -9.15 6.65 23.08
CA GLN A 67 -8.06 5.71 22.81
C GLN A 67 -7.89 5.40 21.32
N LEU A 68 -9.00 5.27 20.57
CA LEU A 68 -8.94 5.01 19.12
C LEU A 68 -8.29 6.19 18.37
N THR A 69 -8.66 7.42 18.73
CA THR A 69 -8.16 8.63 18.06
C THR A 69 -6.66 8.79 18.29
N ASP A 70 -6.20 8.63 19.53
CA ASP A 70 -4.78 8.70 19.87
C ASP A 70 -3.98 7.60 19.16
N ALA A 71 -4.52 6.37 19.14
CA ALA A 71 -3.91 5.25 18.44
C ALA A 71 -3.79 5.52 16.93
N LEU A 72 -4.84 6.03 16.29
CA LEU A 72 -4.84 6.38 14.87
C LEU A 72 -3.82 7.47 14.54
N LEU A 73 -3.71 8.50 15.39
CA LEU A 73 -2.75 9.60 15.19
C LEU A 73 -1.31 9.09 15.25
N VAL A 74 -0.97 8.31 16.28
CA VAL A 74 0.39 7.78 16.45
C VAL A 74 0.74 6.83 15.30
N SER A 75 -0.14 5.88 14.97
CA SER A 75 0.08 4.95 13.86
C SER A 75 0.18 5.68 12.51
N GLY A 76 -0.65 6.70 12.30
CA GLY A 76 -0.63 7.54 11.11
C GLY A 76 0.68 8.32 10.96
N GLN A 77 1.21 8.89 12.04
CA GLN A 77 2.50 9.57 12.03
C GLN A 77 3.65 8.63 11.70
N ARG A 78 3.69 7.44 12.31
CA ARG A 78 4.70 6.41 12.01
C ARG A 78 4.65 5.98 10.55
N ALA A 79 3.45 5.72 10.03
CA ALA A 79 3.23 5.37 8.64
C ALA A 79 3.71 6.50 7.71
N LEU A 80 3.39 7.75 8.02
CA LEU A 80 3.79 8.91 7.24
C LEU A 80 5.30 9.10 7.23
N TYR A 81 5.96 9.11 8.40
CA TYR A 81 7.41 9.29 8.48
C TYR A 81 8.17 8.17 7.81
N GLY A 82 7.77 6.91 8.05
CA GLY A 82 8.37 5.75 7.40
C GLY A 82 8.18 5.82 5.88
N PHE A 83 6.98 6.15 5.41
CA PHE A 83 6.71 6.29 3.98
C PHE A 83 7.53 7.41 3.33
N VAL A 84 7.56 8.60 3.91
CA VAL A 84 8.31 9.74 3.35
C VAL A 84 9.80 9.43 3.32
N LEU A 85 10.37 8.91 4.40
CA LEU A 85 11.78 8.54 4.47
C LEU A 85 12.14 7.49 3.42
N GLY A 86 11.39 6.38 3.39
CA GLY A 86 11.62 5.30 2.43
C GLY A 86 11.42 5.75 0.98
N ALA A 87 10.41 6.57 0.72
CA ALA A 87 10.10 7.05 -0.62
C ALA A 87 11.16 8.01 -1.16
N VAL A 88 11.63 8.96 -0.33
CA VAL A 88 12.69 9.89 -0.71
C VAL A 88 13.98 9.14 -1.06
N LEU A 89 14.39 8.19 -0.21
CA LEU A 89 15.60 7.38 -0.46
C LEU A 89 15.45 6.52 -1.72
N ALA A 90 14.29 5.89 -1.91
CA ALA A 90 14.04 5.03 -3.06
C ALA A 90 13.98 5.79 -4.38
N LEU A 91 13.34 6.96 -4.40
CA LEU A 91 13.29 7.80 -5.59
C LEU A 91 14.68 8.36 -5.91
N ALA A 92 15.42 8.84 -4.91
CA ALA A 92 16.77 9.36 -5.11
C ALA A 92 17.72 8.30 -5.68
N LEU A 93 17.79 7.12 -5.04
CA LEU A 93 18.65 6.02 -5.51
C LEU A 93 18.14 5.39 -6.80
N GLY A 94 16.82 5.29 -6.99
CA GLY A 94 16.22 4.74 -8.21
C GLY A 94 16.50 5.61 -9.42
N VAL A 95 16.42 6.93 -9.27
CA VAL A 95 16.80 7.89 -10.32
C VAL A 95 18.30 7.84 -10.58
N LEU A 96 19.13 7.82 -9.53
CA LEU A 96 20.59 7.75 -9.68
C LEU A 96 21.04 6.48 -10.41
N ALA A 97 20.53 5.32 -10.01
CA ALA A 97 20.84 4.03 -10.64
C ALA A 97 20.23 3.90 -12.04
N GLY A 98 19.03 4.45 -12.25
CA GLY A 98 18.37 4.44 -13.54
C GLY A 98 19.11 5.26 -14.60
N LEU A 99 19.75 6.36 -14.21
CA LEU A 99 20.36 7.31 -15.15
C LEU A 99 21.87 7.22 -15.29
N SER A 100 22.56 6.62 -14.33
CA SER A 100 24.02 6.53 -14.35
C SER A 100 24.50 5.09 -14.52
N ARG A 101 25.55 4.90 -15.32
CA ARG A 101 26.27 3.62 -15.41
C ARG A 101 26.89 3.26 -14.05
N ILE A 102 27.39 4.25 -13.31
CA ILE A 102 27.96 4.03 -11.97
C ILE A 102 26.88 3.49 -11.02
N GLY A 103 25.69 4.09 -10.99
CA GLY A 103 24.61 3.60 -10.14
C GLY A 103 24.12 2.21 -10.54
N GLU A 104 24.10 1.89 -11.83
CA GLU A 104 23.80 0.53 -12.30
C GLU A 104 24.81 -0.51 -11.83
N TYR A 105 26.12 -0.21 -11.87
CA TYR A 105 27.14 -1.19 -11.49
C TYR A 105 27.48 -1.18 -10.00
N ALA A 106 27.28 -0.07 -9.29
CA ALA A 106 27.67 0.09 -7.89
C ALA A 106 26.50 0.12 -6.91
N VAL A 107 25.31 0.57 -7.32
CA VAL A 107 24.15 0.74 -6.42
C VAL A 107 23.14 -0.39 -6.59
N ASP A 108 22.79 -0.79 -7.82
CA ASP A 108 21.79 -1.85 -8.03
C ASP A 108 22.22 -3.21 -7.44
N PRO A 109 23.44 -3.74 -7.64
CA PRO A 109 23.79 -5.07 -7.16
C PRO A 109 23.69 -5.22 -5.63
N PRO A 110 24.23 -4.30 -4.81
CA PRO A 110 24.03 -4.36 -3.36
C PRO A 110 22.55 -4.30 -2.94
N LEU A 111 21.73 -3.48 -3.62
CA LEU A 111 20.31 -3.36 -3.29
C LEU A 111 19.53 -4.64 -3.64
N GLN A 112 19.88 -5.30 -4.75
CA GLN A 112 19.31 -6.61 -5.09
C GLN A 112 19.69 -7.68 -4.04
N MET A 113 20.92 -7.64 -3.52
CA MET A 113 21.36 -8.55 -2.46
C MET A 113 20.57 -8.31 -1.16
N ILE A 114 20.51 -7.07 -0.69
CA ILE A 114 19.80 -6.72 0.57
C ILE A 114 18.31 -7.05 0.47
N ARG A 115 17.70 -6.87 -0.71
CA ARG A 115 16.28 -7.20 -0.93
C ARG A 115 15.94 -8.67 -0.65
N THR A 116 16.89 -9.60 -0.79
CA THR A 116 16.64 -11.02 -0.51
C THR A 116 16.49 -11.31 0.98
N ILE A 117 16.96 -10.41 1.83
CA ILE A 117 16.87 -10.55 3.28
C ILE A 117 15.41 -10.33 3.69
N PRO A 118 14.80 -11.25 4.47
CA PRO A 118 13.43 -11.08 4.93
C PRO A 118 13.32 -9.83 5.81
N LEU A 119 12.55 -8.83 5.35
CA LEU A 119 12.38 -7.54 6.02
C LEU A 119 12.07 -7.67 7.51
N PHE A 120 11.09 -8.51 7.86
CA PHE A 120 10.68 -8.71 9.26
C PHE A 120 11.66 -9.57 10.07
N GLY A 121 12.58 -10.29 9.40
CA GLY A 121 13.69 -10.96 10.06
C GLY A 121 14.75 -10.00 10.60
N LEU A 122 14.77 -8.75 10.13
CA LEU A 122 15.70 -7.71 10.59
C LEU A 122 15.28 -7.03 11.89
N ILE A 123 14.07 -7.30 12.38
CA ILE A 123 13.51 -6.68 13.58
C ILE A 123 14.47 -6.75 14.79
N PRO A 124 15.06 -7.91 15.15
CA PRO A 124 15.96 -7.97 16.30
C PRO A 124 17.22 -7.12 16.11
N LEU A 125 17.77 -7.06 14.89
CA LEU A 125 18.93 -6.23 14.59
C LEU A 125 18.61 -4.74 14.72
N PHE A 126 17.43 -4.31 14.29
CA PHE A 126 17.00 -2.91 14.43
C PHE A 126 16.86 -2.53 15.91
N ILE A 127 16.36 -3.45 16.74
CA ILE A 127 16.28 -3.23 18.19
C ILE A 127 17.68 -3.16 18.81
N ILE A 128 18.64 -3.98 18.36
CA ILE A 128 20.03 -3.93 18.86
C ILE A 128 20.71 -2.63 18.44
N TRP A 129 20.51 -2.17 17.20
CA TRP A 129 21.17 -0.98 16.66
C TRP A 129 20.58 0.33 17.17
N PHE A 130 19.26 0.42 17.27
CA PHE A 130 18.54 1.67 17.57
C PHE A 130 17.82 1.64 18.93
N GLY A 131 17.91 0.52 19.67
CA GLY A 131 17.21 0.33 20.92
C GLY A 131 15.71 0.07 20.75
N ILE A 132 14.98 0.12 21.87
CA ILE A 132 13.52 0.05 21.89
C ILE A 132 12.98 1.48 21.82
N GLY A 133 12.24 1.80 20.76
CA GLY A 133 11.73 3.16 20.57
C GLY A 133 10.92 3.31 19.29
N GLU A 134 10.78 4.55 18.81
CA GLU A 134 10.06 4.88 17.57
C GLU A 134 10.91 4.59 16.32
N GLU A 135 12.22 4.73 16.42
CA GLU A 135 13.15 4.63 15.28
C GLU A 135 13.11 3.25 14.60
N PRO A 136 13.20 2.10 15.30
CA PRO A 136 13.07 0.79 14.66
C PRO A 136 11.78 0.65 13.84
N LYS A 137 10.66 1.18 14.39
CA LYS A 137 9.34 1.09 13.76
C LYS A 137 9.31 1.89 12.46
N ILE A 138 9.78 3.13 12.51
CA ILE A 138 9.85 4.02 11.35
C ILE A 138 10.79 3.46 10.28
N TYR A 139 11.97 2.97 10.66
CA TYR A 139 12.95 2.44 9.70
C TYR A 139 12.49 1.13 9.05
N LEU A 140 11.78 0.25 9.77
CA LEU A 140 11.18 -0.94 9.17
C LEU A 140 10.11 -0.60 8.13
N ILE A 141 9.28 0.42 8.41
CA ILE A 141 8.31 0.94 7.43
C ILE A 141 9.05 1.53 6.23
N ALA A 142 10.06 2.37 6.47
CA ALA A 142 10.85 2.99 5.41
C ALA A 142 11.53 1.95 4.51
N LEU A 143 12.12 0.91 5.10
CA LEU A 143 12.76 -0.16 4.35
C LEU A 143 11.76 -0.98 3.52
N GLY A 144 10.56 -1.23 4.06
CA GLY A 144 9.47 -1.88 3.31
C GLY A 144 8.95 -1.04 2.14
N VAL A 145 8.90 0.28 2.31
CA VAL A 145 8.52 1.23 1.25
C VAL A 145 9.61 1.34 0.19
N PHE A 146 10.87 1.30 0.63
CA PHE A 146 12.04 1.59 -0.18
C PHE A 146 12.16 0.67 -1.40
N PHE A 147 12.18 -0.66 -1.18
CA PHE A 147 12.48 -1.62 -2.25
C PHE A 147 11.49 -1.61 -3.42
N PRO A 148 10.17 -1.77 -3.22
CA PRO A 148 9.22 -1.71 -4.32
C PRO A 148 9.28 -0.38 -5.08
N LEU A 149 9.43 0.76 -4.39
CA LEU A 149 9.51 2.05 -5.07
C LEU A 149 10.82 2.21 -5.84
N TYR A 150 11.95 1.77 -5.26
CA TYR A 150 13.26 1.81 -5.90
C TYR A 150 13.24 1.00 -7.21
N LEU A 151 12.80 -0.26 -7.13
CA LEU A 151 12.80 -1.17 -8.28
C LEU A 151 11.91 -0.68 -9.41
N ASN A 152 10.72 -0.17 -9.07
CA ASN A 152 9.80 0.38 -10.06
C ASN A 152 10.31 1.70 -10.65
N THR A 153 10.98 2.53 -9.86
CA THR A 153 11.61 3.76 -10.36
C THR A 153 12.76 3.44 -11.31
N TYR A 154 13.68 2.57 -10.89
CA TYR A 154 14.80 2.10 -11.70
C TYR A 154 14.31 1.47 -13.03
N SER A 155 13.37 0.54 -12.93
CA SER A 155 12.80 -0.15 -14.10
C SER A 155 12.06 0.82 -15.01
N GLY A 156 11.28 1.75 -14.45
CA GLY A 156 10.54 2.74 -15.22
C GLY A 156 11.43 3.69 -16.02
N ILE A 157 12.62 4.01 -15.51
CA ILE A 157 13.61 4.83 -16.21
C ILE A 157 14.33 4.03 -17.30
N ARG A 158 14.72 2.78 -17.00
CA ARG A 158 15.48 1.93 -17.93
C ARG A 158 14.67 1.38 -19.10
N GLN A 159 13.35 1.23 -18.93
CA GLN A 159 12.45 0.74 -19.97
C GLN A 159 11.90 1.85 -20.88
N LEU A 160 12.39 3.09 -20.74
CA LEU A 160 12.01 4.18 -21.65
C LEU A 160 12.46 3.86 -23.08
N ASP A 161 11.63 4.23 -24.07
CA ASP A 161 11.92 4.06 -25.48
C ASP A 161 13.25 4.77 -25.83
N PRO A 162 14.23 4.06 -26.42
CA PRO A 162 15.48 4.67 -26.90
C PRO A 162 15.25 5.92 -27.75
N LYS A 163 14.15 6.00 -28.50
CA LYS A 163 13.77 7.18 -29.30
C LYS A 163 13.58 8.45 -28.47
N LEU A 164 13.15 8.35 -27.21
CA LEU A 164 13.05 9.50 -26.31
C LEU A 164 14.45 10.03 -25.95
N LEU A 165 15.44 9.15 -25.88
CA LEU A 165 16.82 9.53 -25.63
C LEU A 165 17.45 10.16 -26.87
N GLU A 166 17.23 9.58 -28.04
CA GLU A 166 17.65 10.14 -29.34
C GLU A 166 17.03 11.53 -29.57
N LEU A 167 15.74 11.71 -29.24
CA LEU A 167 15.06 13.01 -29.30
C LEU A 167 15.71 14.03 -28.36
N SER A 168 16.10 13.60 -27.15
CA SER A 168 16.77 14.49 -26.19
C SER A 168 18.13 14.97 -26.69
N GLU A 169 18.85 14.11 -27.42
CA GLU A 169 20.14 14.43 -28.04
C GLU A 169 19.95 15.35 -29.25
N ALA A 170 18.97 15.05 -30.12
CA ALA A 170 18.65 15.90 -31.28
C ALA A 170 18.23 17.33 -30.88
N LEU A 171 17.45 17.46 -29.80
CA LEU A 171 17.01 18.74 -29.26
C LEU A 171 18.02 19.41 -28.33
N HIS A 172 19.21 18.81 -28.12
CA HIS A 172 20.27 19.32 -27.24
C HIS A 172 19.78 19.66 -25.81
N LEU A 173 18.84 18.87 -25.29
CA LEU A 173 18.23 19.14 -23.98
C LEU A 173 19.25 18.97 -22.86
N GLY A 174 19.25 19.91 -21.92
CA GLY A 174 20.04 19.80 -20.70
C GLY A 174 19.57 18.66 -19.80
N LEU A 175 20.39 18.24 -18.84
CA LEU A 175 20.07 17.12 -17.94
C LEU A 175 18.77 17.36 -17.14
N ALA A 176 18.56 18.60 -16.67
CA ALA A 176 17.34 18.98 -15.96
C ALA A 176 16.10 18.96 -16.85
N GLU A 177 16.23 19.34 -18.12
CA GLU A 177 15.15 19.33 -19.11
C GLU A 177 14.80 17.90 -19.51
N ARG A 178 15.81 17.08 -19.80
CA ARG A 178 15.66 15.65 -20.08
C ARG A 178 14.96 14.93 -18.93
N LEU A 179 15.33 15.25 -17.69
CA LEU A 179 14.68 14.73 -16.48
C LEU A 179 13.20 15.12 -16.40
N ARG A 180 12.91 16.42 -16.51
CA ARG A 180 11.55 16.96 -16.26
C ARG A 180 10.58 16.68 -17.41
N LEU A 181 11.05 16.68 -18.65
CA LEU A 181 10.20 16.62 -19.85
C LEU A 181 10.07 15.21 -20.44
N LEU A 182 11.08 14.35 -20.26
CA LEU A 182 11.11 13.04 -20.91
C LEU A 182 11.14 11.90 -19.90
N ILE A 183 12.13 11.89 -19.01
CA ILE A 183 12.38 10.76 -18.12
C ILE A 183 11.30 10.64 -17.05
N LEU A 184 11.06 11.69 -16.25
CA LEU A 184 10.09 11.65 -15.17
C LEU A 184 8.67 11.39 -15.70
N PRO A 185 8.17 12.07 -16.75
CA PRO A 185 6.85 11.77 -17.30
C PRO A 185 6.74 10.36 -17.88
N GLY A 186 7.80 9.86 -18.53
CA GLY A 186 7.83 8.52 -19.10
C GLY A 186 7.86 7.41 -18.04
N ALA A 187 8.61 7.61 -16.96
CA ALA A 187 8.74 6.65 -15.85
C ALA A 187 7.60 6.76 -14.82
N LEU A 188 6.87 7.87 -14.79
CA LEU A 188 5.80 8.15 -13.83
C LEU A 188 4.78 7.01 -13.66
N PRO A 189 4.28 6.34 -14.72
CA PRO A 189 3.34 5.24 -14.55
C PRO A 189 3.94 4.11 -13.70
N GLN A 190 5.20 3.74 -13.96
CA GLN A 190 5.87 2.69 -13.21
C GLN A 190 6.17 3.14 -11.77
N ILE A 191 6.60 4.39 -11.58
CA ILE A 191 6.80 4.96 -10.24
C ILE A 191 5.51 4.90 -9.41
N LEU A 192 4.36 5.20 -10.01
CA LEU A 192 3.05 5.13 -9.34
C LEU A 192 2.66 3.69 -8.98
N VAL A 193 2.97 2.70 -9.83
CA VAL A 193 2.82 1.28 -9.50
C VAL A 193 3.68 0.92 -8.28
N GLY A 194 4.94 1.37 -8.27
CA GLY A 194 5.84 1.21 -7.13
C GLY A 194 5.29 1.83 -5.85
N ALA A 195 4.83 3.08 -5.92
CA ALA A 195 4.26 3.79 -4.77
C ALA A 195 3.03 3.07 -4.20
N ARG A 196 2.17 2.51 -5.05
CA ARG A 196 1.02 1.71 -4.62
C ARG A 196 1.46 0.44 -3.89
N GLN A 197 2.44 -0.29 -4.44
CA GLN A 197 3.00 -1.48 -3.79
C GLN A 197 3.65 -1.14 -2.44
N SER A 198 4.42 -0.04 -2.40
CA SER A 198 5.05 0.47 -1.19
C SER A 198 4.05 0.81 -0.09
N LEU A 199 2.89 1.38 -0.42
CA LEU A 199 1.86 1.71 0.57
C LEU A 199 1.23 0.47 1.20
N GLY A 200 1.00 -0.58 0.40
CA GLY A 200 0.55 -1.87 0.94
C GLY A 200 1.56 -2.46 1.92
N ILE A 201 2.85 -2.43 1.55
CA ILE A 201 3.93 -2.92 2.42
C ILE A 201 4.12 -2.01 3.64
N ALA A 202 3.96 -0.70 3.52
CA ALA A 202 4.05 0.24 4.65
C ALA A 202 3.05 -0.11 5.75
N TRP A 203 1.80 -0.43 5.38
CA TRP A 203 0.77 -0.86 6.32
C TRP A 203 1.12 -2.19 6.98
N LEU A 204 1.57 -3.18 6.21
CA LEU A 204 2.02 -4.46 6.75
C LEU A 204 3.20 -4.27 7.73
N SER A 205 4.18 -3.46 7.35
CA SER A 205 5.32 -3.12 8.21
C SER A 205 4.91 -2.38 9.46
N LEU A 206 3.97 -1.43 9.38
CA LEU A 206 3.44 -0.73 10.54
C LEU A 206 2.78 -1.70 11.52
N ILE A 207 1.88 -2.56 11.01
CA ILE A 207 1.16 -3.54 11.84
C ILE A 207 2.17 -4.41 12.59
N VAL A 208 3.15 -4.98 11.88
CA VAL A 208 4.18 -5.85 12.47
C VAL A 208 5.07 -5.06 13.46
N ALA A 209 5.53 -3.87 13.08
CA ALA A 209 6.41 -3.06 13.93
C ALA A 209 5.72 -2.61 15.23
N GLU A 210 4.43 -2.32 15.19
CA GLU A 210 3.67 -1.95 16.38
C GLU A 210 3.31 -3.16 17.27
N GLN A 211 3.46 -4.41 16.77
CA GLN A 211 3.29 -5.58 17.63
C GLN A 211 4.42 -5.76 18.65
N ILE A 212 5.56 -5.09 18.46
CA ILE A 212 6.76 -5.34 19.25
C ILE A 212 7.04 -4.13 20.13
N ASN A 213 6.72 -4.26 21.42
CA ASN A 213 7.03 -3.28 22.46
C ASN A 213 6.62 -1.84 22.08
N ALA A 214 5.44 -1.69 21.48
CA ALA A 214 4.84 -0.38 21.25
C ALA A 214 4.17 0.10 22.54
N SER A 215 4.37 1.36 22.90
CA SER A 215 3.71 2.02 24.04
C SER A 215 2.47 2.82 23.65
N ALA A 216 2.21 2.97 22.35
CA ALA A 216 1.09 3.70 21.78
C ALA A 216 0.84 3.22 20.34
N GLY A 217 -0.28 3.62 19.74
CA GLY A 217 -0.69 3.21 18.38
C GLY A 217 -1.71 2.08 18.36
N LEU A 218 -2.24 1.78 17.17
CA LEU A 218 -3.23 0.71 16.97
C LEU A 218 -2.69 -0.65 17.38
N GLY A 219 -1.43 -0.95 17.08
CA GLY A 219 -0.81 -2.22 17.46
C GLY A 219 -0.67 -2.38 18.97
N PHE A 220 -0.47 -1.28 19.71
CA PHE A 220 -0.50 -1.28 21.17
C PHE A 220 -1.91 -1.60 21.70
N VAL A 221 -2.95 -0.95 21.16
CA VAL A 221 -4.35 -1.22 21.56
C VAL A 221 -4.72 -2.68 21.32
N VAL A 222 -4.35 -3.23 20.16
CA VAL A 222 -4.58 -4.64 19.81
C VAL A 222 -3.79 -5.59 20.73
N ASN A 223 -2.53 -5.28 21.02
CA ASN A 223 -1.70 -6.11 21.91
C ASN A 223 -2.24 -6.12 23.34
N ASN A 224 -2.60 -4.95 23.88
CA ASN A 224 -3.19 -4.83 25.20
C ASN A 224 -4.52 -5.59 25.28
N ALA A 225 -5.39 -5.43 24.29
CA ALA A 225 -6.64 -6.21 24.21
C ALA A 225 -6.40 -7.72 24.16
N ARG A 226 -5.38 -8.17 23.43
CA ARG A 226 -4.98 -9.58 23.36
C ARG A 226 -4.52 -10.11 24.72
N GLU A 227 -3.75 -9.34 25.49
CA GLU A 227 -3.31 -9.73 26.85
C GLU A 227 -4.50 -9.94 27.80
N PHE A 228 -5.53 -9.11 27.70
CA PHE A 228 -6.78 -9.25 28.47
C PHE A 228 -7.83 -10.16 27.82
N LEU A 229 -7.50 -10.88 26.75
CA LEU A 229 -8.42 -11.74 25.98
C LEU A 229 -9.69 -11.01 25.48
N ARG A 230 -9.61 -9.69 25.30
CA ARG A 230 -10.63 -8.84 24.67
C ARG A 230 -10.60 -8.99 23.15
N THR A 231 -11.09 -10.14 22.68
CA THR A 231 -11.09 -10.49 21.25
C THR A 231 -12.01 -9.60 20.42
N ASP A 232 -13.02 -8.98 21.04
CA ASP A 232 -13.84 -7.88 20.51
C ASP A 232 -12.98 -6.72 20.00
N ILE A 233 -12.07 -6.20 20.83
CA ILE A 233 -11.17 -5.10 20.45
C ILE A 233 -10.12 -5.58 19.46
N VAL A 234 -9.57 -6.78 19.61
CA VAL A 234 -8.58 -7.33 18.65
C VAL A 234 -9.18 -7.39 17.24
N VAL A 235 -10.38 -7.95 17.09
CA VAL A 235 -11.08 -8.02 15.80
C VAL A 235 -11.43 -6.62 15.30
N PHE A 236 -11.88 -5.72 16.18
CA PHE A 236 -12.14 -4.33 15.80
C PHE A 236 -10.88 -3.64 15.25
N GLY A 237 -9.71 -3.82 15.88
CA GLY A 237 -8.44 -3.29 15.40
C GLY A 237 -8.06 -3.81 14.01
N LEU A 238 -8.30 -5.10 13.73
CA LEU A 238 -8.11 -5.68 12.40
C LEU A 238 -9.05 -5.07 11.34
N VAL A 239 -10.30 -4.79 11.72
CA VAL A 239 -11.26 -4.07 10.86
C VAL A 239 -10.74 -2.66 10.57
N ILE A 240 -10.26 -1.94 11.59
CA ILE A 240 -9.67 -0.61 11.41
C ILE A 240 -8.46 -0.65 10.47
N TYR A 241 -7.53 -1.60 10.63
CA TYR A 241 -6.40 -1.75 9.70
C TYR A 241 -6.86 -2.02 8.27
N SER A 242 -7.89 -2.85 8.09
CA SER A 242 -8.46 -3.14 6.77
C SER A 242 -9.08 -1.89 6.14
N LEU A 243 -9.83 -1.11 6.93
CA LEU A 243 -10.43 0.15 6.47
C LEU A 243 -9.36 1.18 6.11
N LEU A 244 -8.32 1.34 6.93
CA LEU A 244 -7.22 2.27 6.66
C LEU A 244 -6.47 1.88 5.38
N GLY A 245 -6.13 0.60 5.21
CA GLY A 245 -5.51 0.11 3.99
C GLY A 245 -6.36 0.37 2.74
N LEU A 246 -7.67 0.09 2.81
CA LEU A 246 -8.61 0.36 1.72
C LEU A 246 -8.76 1.85 1.43
N LEU A 247 -8.79 2.70 2.46
CA LEU A 247 -8.87 4.16 2.31
C LEU A 247 -7.61 4.70 1.62
N THR A 248 -6.43 4.33 2.12
CA THR A 248 -5.15 4.75 1.51
C THR A 248 -5.07 4.28 0.06
N ASP A 249 -5.34 3.01 -0.21
CA ASP A 249 -5.27 2.46 -1.57
C ASP A 249 -6.31 3.11 -2.51
N SER A 250 -7.50 3.45 -2.00
CA SER A 250 -8.51 4.19 -2.77
C SER A 250 -8.03 5.60 -3.12
N ILE A 251 -7.44 6.32 -2.17
CA ILE A 251 -6.87 7.65 -2.39
C ILE A 251 -5.79 7.58 -3.48
N VAL A 252 -4.87 6.61 -3.38
CA VAL A 252 -3.79 6.42 -4.35
C VAL A 252 -4.32 6.11 -5.74
N ARG A 253 -5.31 5.21 -5.85
CA ARG A 253 -5.95 4.90 -7.13
C ARG A 253 -6.63 6.12 -7.76
N VAL A 254 -7.14 7.05 -6.97
CA VAL A 254 -7.67 8.33 -7.49
C VAL A 254 -6.55 9.24 -7.95
N LEU A 255 -5.47 9.38 -7.18
CA LEU A 255 -4.31 10.19 -7.53
C LEU A 255 -3.63 9.70 -8.80
N GLU A 256 -3.40 8.39 -8.92
CA GLU A 256 -2.82 7.77 -10.12
C GLU A 256 -3.68 7.99 -11.35
N ARG A 257 -5.01 7.80 -11.23
CA ARG A 257 -5.93 8.07 -12.34
C ARG A 257 -5.91 9.52 -12.79
N ARG A 258 -5.68 10.47 -11.88
CA ARG A 258 -5.52 11.90 -12.21
C ARG A 258 -4.16 12.17 -12.85
N ALA A 259 -3.08 11.63 -12.30
CA ALA A 259 -1.71 11.78 -12.78
C ALA A 259 -1.51 11.19 -14.19
N LEU A 260 -2.24 10.12 -14.53
CA LEU A 260 -2.17 9.43 -15.82
C LEU A 260 -3.29 9.83 -16.80
N ARG A 261 -3.97 10.96 -16.59
CA ARG A 261 -5.04 11.44 -17.49
C ARG A 261 -4.57 11.76 -18.91
N TRP A 262 -3.30 12.12 -19.07
CA TRP A 262 -2.71 12.50 -20.35
C TRP A 262 -2.44 11.31 -21.27
N ARG A 263 -2.46 10.07 -20.77
CA ARG A 263 -2.31 8.87 -21.61
C ARG A 263 -3.65 8.46 -22.23
N PRO A 264 -3.73 8.27 -23.57
CA PRO A 264 -4.93 7.76 -24.24
C PRO A 264 -5.36 6.40 -23.67
N ALA A 265 -6.67 6.20 -23.50
CA ALA A 265 -7.26 5.01 -22.89
C ALA A 265 -6.98 3.68 -23.64
N ALA A 266 -6.41 3.74 -24.85
CA ALA A 266 -6.12 2.57 -25.69
C ALA A 266 -4.95 1.69 -25.22
N LEU A 267 -4.21 2.11 -24.18
CA LEU A 267 -3.07 1.38 -23.59
C LEU A 267 -3.30 1.00 -22.11
N ARG A 268 -4.55 0.95 -21.64
CA ARG A 268 -4.92 0.51 -20.28
C ARG A 268 -5.28 -0.98 -20.24
#